data_AF-A0A2S6SAC7-F1
#
_entry.id   AF-A0A2S6SAC7-F1
#
_cell.length_a   1.000
_cell.length_b   1.000
_cell.length_c   1.000
_cell.angle_alpha   90.00
_cell.angle_beta   90.00
_cell.angle_gamma   90.00
#
_symmetry.space_group_name_H-M   'P 1'
#
loop_
_entity.id
_entity.type
_entity.pdbx_description
1 polymer ?
#
loop_
_entity_poly.entity_id
_entity_poly.type
_entity_poly.pdbx_seq_one_letter_code
_entity_poly.pdbx_strand_id
1 'polypeptide(L)'
;MILGIGIDLLKVSRIKKILDKYGYTFLSKVFTENEIKRNSKFISKVNKFAKCYASKEAFVKALGTGFKEGVSYKDISLNNLNTGQPFLSLSRSIKEELKKKHQPGINQ
;
A
#
# COMPACT_ATOMS: atom_id res chain seq x y z
N MET A 1 11.02 -14.17 -13.07
CA MET A 1 11.41 -12.83 -13.55
C MET A 1 10.94 -11.79 -12.54
N ILE A 2 11.81 -10.85 -12.15
CA ILE A 2 11.45 -9.72 -11.28
C ILE A 2 11.02 -8.56 -12.17
N LEU A 3 9.82 -8.00 -11.96
CA LEU A 3 9.31 -6.87 -12.75
C LEU A 3 9.84 -5.52 -12.27
N GLY A 4 10.18 -5.42 -10.99
CA GLY A 4 10.71 -4.22 -10.36
C GLY A 4 10.92 -4.42 -8.87
N ILE A 5 11.68 -3.52 -8.26
CA ILE A 5 11.99 -3.53 -6.83
C ILE A 5 11.66 -2.16 -6.22
N GLY A 6 11.23 -2.15 -4.96
CA GLY A 6 10.86 -0.91 -4.29
C GLY A 6 11.07 -1.02 -2.79
N ILE A 7 11.66 0.02 -2.23
CA ILE A 7 11.90 0.16 -0.80
C ILE A 7 11.37 1.52 -0.32
N ASP A 8 10.81 1.53 0.88
CA ASP A 8 10.38 2.74 1.55
C ASP A 8 10.71 2.72 3.03
N LEU A 9 11.20 3.85 3.53
CA LEU A 9 11.54 4.06 4.93
C LEU A 9 10.88 5.35 5.40
N LEU A 10 10.18 5.28 6.53
CA LEU A 10 9.53 6.44 7.11
C LEU A 10 9.65 6.44 8.64
N LYS A 11 9.66 7.65 9.21
CA LYS A 11 9.59 7.83 10.67
C LYS A 11 8.14 7.64 11.12
N VAL A 12 7.88 6.73 12.06
CA VAL A 12 6.53 6.53 12.66
C VAL A 12 5.95 7.84 13.20
N SER A 13 6.81 8.71 13.76
CA SER A 13 6.41 10.03 14.26
C SER A 13 5.82 10.95 13.17
N ARG A 14 6.18 10.78 11.90
CA ARG A 14 5.57 11.50 10.77
C ARG A 14 4.10 11.09 10.62
N ILE A 15 3.82 9.78 10.64
CA ILE A 15 2.45 9.26 10.55
C ILE A 15 1.64 9.67 11.76
N LYS A 16 2.23 9.65 12.96
CA LYS A 16 1.59 10.18 14.17
C LYS A 16 1.16 11.64 14.00
N LYS A 17 2.08 12.53 13.59
CA LYS A 17 1.79 13.95 13.39
C LYS A 17 0.67 14.19 12.37
N ILE A 18 0.64 13.42 11.28
CA ILE A 18 -0.40 13.52 10.26
C ILE A 18 -1.75 13.03 10.81
N LEU A 19 -1.77 11.91 11.53
CA LEU A 19 -2.98 11.40 12.18
C LEU A 19 -3.51 12.37 13.24
N ASP A 20 -2.65 12.93 14.07
CA ASP A 20 -3.03 13.91 15.09
C ASP A 20 -3.61 15.19 14.45
N LYS A 21 -3.08 15.60 13.29
CA LYS A 21 -3.52 16.82 12.58
C LYS A 21 -4.80 16.64 11.75
N TYR A 22 -4.94 15.51 11.04
CA TYR A 22 -5.99 15.31 10.03
C TYR A 22 -6.96 14.18 10.37
N GLY A 23 -6.68 13.38 11.40
CA GLY A 23 -7.55 12.31 11.88
C GLY A 23 -8.09 11.41 10.78
N TYR A 24 -9.42 11.27 10.75
CA TYR A 24 -10.12 10.42 9.80
C TYR A 24 -9.95 10.87 8.34
N THR A 25 -9.80 12.16 8.06
CA THR A 25 -9.63 12.67 6.68
C THR A 25 -8.36 12.14 6.02
N PHE A 26 -7.27 12.00 6.79
CA PHE A 26 -6.07 11.33 6.27
C PHE A 26 -6.32 9.83 6.09
N LEU A 27 -6.97 9.19 7.08
CA LEU A 27 -7.22 7.76 7.04
C LEU A 27 -8.07 7.35 5.82
N SER A 28 -9.19 8.03 5.62
CA SER A 28 -10.12 7.78 4.53
C SER A 28 -9.56 8.14 3.16
N LYS A 29 -8.46 8.90 3.08
CA LYS A 29 -7.77 9.16 1.81
C LYS A 29 -6.79 8.04 1.45
N VAL A 30 -6.09 7.49 2.44
CA VAL A 30 -4.94 6.60 2.21
C VAL A 30 -5.26 5.12 2.43
N PHE A 31 -6.21 4.80 3.29
CA PHE A 31 -6.51 3.42 3.66
C PHE A 31 -7.92 3.03 3.21
N THR A 32 -8.10 1.75 2.94
CA THR A 32 -9.43 1.15 2.73
C THR A 32 -10.19 1.08 4.06
N GLU A 33 -11.53 1.07 4.01
CA GLU A 33 -12.36 0.95 5.22
C GLU A 33 -12.01 -0.30 6.03
N ASN A 34 -11.71 -1.41 5.35
CA ASN A 34 -11.26 -2.64 6.00
C ASN A 34 -9.91 -2.45 6.73
N GLU A 35 -8.96 -1.72 6.15
CA GLU A 35 -7.70 -1.39 6.83
C GLU A 35 -7.93 -0.52 8.05
N ILE A 36 -8.78 0.50 7.94
CA ILE A 36 -9.10 1.40 9.04
C ILE A 36 -9.76 0.63 10.18
N LYS A 37 -10.82 -0.14 9.89
CA LYS A 37 -11.51 -0.97 10.89
C LYS A 37 -10.57 -1.95 11.57
N ARG A 38 -9.72 -2.63 10.79
CA ARG A 38 -8.77 -3.64 11.31
C ARG A 38 -7.69 -3.02 12.18
N ASN A 39 -7.15 -1.87 11.81
CA ASN A 39 -5.97 -1.29 12.45
C ASN A 39 -6.32 -0.35 13.62
N SER A 40 -7.49 0.30 13.59
CA SER A 40 -7.90 1.26 14.62
C SER A 40 -8.15 0.64 15.99
N LYS A 41 -8.44 -0.67 16.06
CA LYS A 41 -8.67 -1.40 17.32
C LYS A 41 -7.40 -1.67 18.14
N PHE A 42 -6.22 -1.46 17.56
CA PHE A 42 -4.95 -1.74 18.25
C PHE A 42 -4.44 -0.50 18.99
N ILE A 43 -3.90 -0.70 20.20
CA ILE A 43 -3.19 0.37 20.94
C ILE A 43 -2.04 0.92 20.08
N SER A 44 -1.33 0.04 19.39
CA SER A 44 -0.25 0.39 18.46
C SER A 44 -0.73 0.84 17.07
N LYS A 45 -1.93 1.42 16.93
CA LYS A 45 -2.53 1.77 15.62
C LYS A 45 -1.62 2.63 14.74
N VAL A 46 -0.87 3.57 15.33
CA VAL A 46 0.08 4.42 14.58
C VAL A 46 1.16 3.58 13.90
N ASN A 47 1.73 2.58 14.59
CA ASN A 47 2.69 1.65 14.01
C ASN A 47 2.07 0.80 12.88
N LYS A 48 0.81 0.38 13.05
CA LYS A 48 0.08 -0.38 12.01
C LYS A 48 -0.14 0.45 10.75
N PHE A 49 -0.62 1.69 10.89
CA PHE A 49 -0.80 2.60 9.75
C PHE A 49 0.52 3.00 9.11
N ALA A 50 1.59 3.21 9.89
CA ALA A 50 2.93 3.46 9.38
C ALA A 50 3.45 2.30 8.53
N LYS A 51 3.30 1.06 9.00
CA LYS A 51 3.64 -0.15 8.23
C LYS A 51 2.85 -0.21 6.92
N CYS A 52 1.53 -0.04 6.98
CA CYS A 52 0.68 -0.04 5.78
C CYS A 52 1.12 1.04 4.79
N TYR A 53 1.41 2.26 5.25
CA TYR A 53 1.86 3.37 4.40
C TYR A 53 3.17 3.01 3.68
N ALA A 54 4.20 2.57 4.42
CA ALA A 54 5.48 2.19 3.85
C ALA A 54 5.36 1.03 2.85
N SER A 55 4.51 0.03 3.12
CA SER A 55 4.27 -1.07 2.19
C SER A 55 3.62 -0.61 0.88
N LYS A 56 2.70 0.35 0.93
CA LYS A 56 2.08 0.93 -0.27
C LYS A 56 3.11 1.70 -1.11
N GLU A 57 3.91 2.54 -0.47
CA GLU A 57 5.01 3.29 -1.12
C GLU A 57 6.04 2.36 -1.75
N ALA A 58 6.48 1.32 -1.02
CA ALA A 58 7.43 0.33 -1.54
C ALA A 58 6.86 -0.40 -2.77
N PHE A 59 5.58 -0.76 -2.74
CA PHE A 59 4.93 -1.41 -3.88
C PHE A 59 4.85 -0.51 -5.11
N VAL A 60 4.42 0.76 -4.97
CA VAL A 60 4.30 1.65 -6.15
C VAL A 60 5.65 2.04 -6.75
N LYS A 61 6.72 2.02 -5.93
CA LYS A 61 8.10 2.13 -6.42
C LYS A 61 8.51 0.89 -7.23
N ALA A 62 8.17 -0.30 -6.74
CA ALA A 62 8.40 -1.55 -7.49
C ALA A 62 7.57 -1.62 -8.79
N LEU A 63 6.38 -1.02 -8.80
CA LEU A 63 5.52 -0.92 -9.99
C LEU A 63 6.07 0.06 -11.04
N GLY A 64 6.86 1.06 -10.61
CA GLY A 64 7.49 2.06 -11.47
C GLY A 64 6.62 3.28 -11.81
N THR A 65 5.37 3.34 -11.35
CA THR A 65 4.41 4.42 -11.65
C THR A 65 4.33 5.48 -10.54
N GLY A 66 4.70 5.13 -9.30
CA GLY A 66 4.27 5.88 -8.11
C GLY A 66 2.74 5.89 -7.96
N PHE A 67 2.20 6.83 -7.17
CA PHE A 67 0.75 7.10 -7.07
C PHE A 67 0.24 8.03 -8.17
N LYS A 68 0.65 7.75 -9.41
CA LYS A 68 0.22 8.46 -10.62
C LYS A 68 -0.45 7.46 -11.56
N GLU A 69 -0.89 7.91 -12.73
CA GLU A 69 -1.36 7.03 -13.82
C GLU A 69 -2.52 6.11 -13.39
N GLY A 70 -3.43 6.62 -12.57
CA GLY A 70 -4.59 5.87 -12.09
C GLY A 70 -4.32 4.94 -10.90
N VAL A 71 -3.10 4.91 -10.35
CA VAL A 71 -2.77 4.17 -9.14
C VAL A 71 -3.09 5.00 -7.90
N SER A 72 -4.05 4.56 -7.09
CA SER A 72 -4.40 5.18 -5.82
C SER A 72 -3.89 4.39 -4.61
N TYR A 73 -3.79 5.04 -3.45
CA TYR A 73 -3.45 4.35 -2.21
C TYR A 73 -4.44 3.24 -1.84
N LYS A 74 -5.71 3.37 -2.21
CA LYS A 74 -6.76 2.39 -1.88
C LYS A 74 -6.75 1.18 -2.80
N ASP A 75 -6.05 1.25 -3.93
CA ASP A 75 -5.84 0.09 -4.80
C ASP A 75 -4.94 -0.97 -4.19
N ILE A 76 -4.23 -0.62 -3.11
CA ILE A 76 -3.25 -1.47 -2.45
C ILE A 76 -3.63 -1.57 -0.98
N SER A 77 -3.85 -2.79 -0.48
CA SER A 77 -4.19 -3.04 0.92
C SER A 77 -3.24 -4.07 1.51
N LEU A 78 -2.63 -3.73 2.66
CA LEU A 78 -1.75 -4.65 3.36
C LEU A 78 -2.56 -5.56 4.30
N ASN A 79 -2.40 -6.87 4.11
CA ASN A 79 -3.04 -7.92 4.90
C ASN A 79 -1.99 -8.91 5.42
N ASN A 80 -2.44 -9.83 6.27
CA ASN A 80 -1.63 -10.90 6.82
C ASN A 80 -2.40 -12.23 6.68
N LEU A 81 -1.70 -13.30 6.30
CA LEU A 81 -2.23 -14.65 6.40
C LEU A 81 -2.35 -15.06 7.88
N ASN A 82 -3.05 -16.16 8.15
CA ASN A 82 -3.16 -16.72 9.51
C ASN A 82 -1.79 -17.08 10.11
N THR A 83 -0.80 -17.36 9.26
CA THR A 83 0.61 -17.60 9.64
C THR A 83 1.35 -16.32 10.06
N GLY A 84 0.75 -15.15 9.87
CA GLY A 84 1.38 -13.85 10.11
C GLY A 84 2.13 -13.28 8.90
N GLN A 85 2.32 -14.05 7.83
CA GLN A 85 3.00 -13.58 6.61
C GLN A 85 2.23 -12.41 5.97
N PRO A 86 2.88 -11.25 5.71
CA PRO A 86 2.23 -10.12 5.06
C PRO A 86 2.04 -10.37 3.56
N PHE A 87 0.92 -9.89 3.00
CA PHE A 87 0.68 -9.88 1.56
C PHE A 87 -0.13 -8.64 1.16
N LEU A 88 -0.03 -8.24 -0.11
CA LEU A 88 -0.78 -7.13 -0.67
C LEU A 88 -2.00 -7.64 -1.44
N SER A 89 -3.17 -7.11 -1.09
CA SER A 89 -4.37 -7.23 -1.91
C SER A 89 -4.42 -6.04 -2.85
N LEU A 90 -4.45 -6.33 -4.15
CA LEU A 90 -4.46 -5.33 -5.21
C LEU A 90 -5.86 -5.23 -5.84
N SER A 91 -6.26 -4.02 -6.23
CA SER A 91 -7.47 -3.80 -7.03
C SER A 91 -7.37 -4.48 -8.40
N ARG A 92 -8.52 -4.58 -9.07
CA ARG A 92 -8.60 -5.22 -10.39
C ARG A 92 -7.73 -4.51 -11.42
N SER A 93 -7.75 -3.17 -11.45
CA SER A 93 -6.97 -2.37 -12.40
C SER A 93 -5.46 -2.62 -12.26
N ILE A 94 -4.93 -2.64 -11.04
CA ILE A 94 -3.50 -2.90 -10.80
C ILE A 94 -3.12 -4.33 -11.21
N LYS A 95 -3.99 -5.32 -10.96
CA LYS A 95 -3.75 -6.70 -11.39
C LYS A 95 -3.70 -6.82 -12.91
N GLU A 96 -4.58 -6.11 -13.63
CA GLU A 96 -4.60 -6.08 -15.09
C GLU A 96 -3.34 -5.40 -15.65
N GLU A 97 -2.90 -4.31 -15.03
CA GLU A 97 -1.65 -3.62 -15.42
C GLU A 97 -0.41 -4.50 -15.22
N LEU A 98 -0.32 -5.21 -14.10
CA LEU A 98 0.75 -6.18 -13.86
C LEU A 98 0.74 -7.33 -14.87
N LYS A 99 -0.43 -7.79 -15.32
CA LYS A 99 -0.53 -8.82 -16.37
C LYS A 99 0.01 -8.33 -17.71
N LYS A 100 -0.26 -7.07 -18.09
CA LYS A 100 0.29 -6.46 -19.32
C LYS A 100 1.81 -6.40 -19.25
N LYS A 101 2.37 -5.92 -18.13
CA LYS A 101 3.83 -5.89 -17.89
C LYS A 101 4.47 -7.27 -17.83
N HIS A 102 3.69 -8.31 -17.54
CA HIS A 102 4.16 -9.70 -17.51
C HIS A 102 4.13 -10.40 -18.87
N GLN A 103 3.50 -9.84 -19.92
CA GLN A 103 3.49 -10.48 -21.24
C GLN A 103 4.93 -10.61 -21.75
N PRO A 104 5.46 -11.84 -21.90
CA PRO A 104 6.78 -12.03 -22.49
C PRO A 104 6.67 -11.69 -23.98
N GLY A 105 7.33 -10.63 -24.40
CA GLY A 105 7.62 -10.27 -25.79
C GLY A 105 6.57 -10.65 -26.84
N ILE A 106 5.55 -9.81 -27.01
CA ILE A 106 5.07 -9.49 -28.37
C ILE A 106 5.62 -8.10 -28.62
N ASN A 107 6.80 -8.04 -29.26
CA ASN A 107 7.39 -6.90 -29.99
C ASN A 107 8.92 -7.08 -30.02
N GLN A 108 9.38 -7.98 -30.87
CA GLN A 108 10.42 -7.72 -31.88
C GLN A 108 10.03 -8.50 -33.14
#